data_AF-A0A8J3UDG4-F1
#
_entry.id   AF-A0A8J3UDG4-F1
#
_cell.length_a   1.000
_cell.length_b   1.000
_cell.length_c   1.000
_cell.angle_alpha   90.00
_cell.angle_beta   90.00
_cell.angle_gamma   90.00
#
_symmetry.space_group_name_H-M   'P 1'
#
loop_
_entity.id
_entity.type
_entity.pdbx_description
1 polymer ?
#
loop_
_entity_poly.entity_id
_entity_poly.type
_entity_poly.pdbx_seq_one_letter_code
_entity_poly.pdbx_strand_id
1 'polypeptide(L)'
;MIQLTCAAHVPVLMPVCPSDVVAVRRTACVHEHFQDEPACAEHLVLLEEGKMLCSECRRLGHICELRAVAVVEHPAGEQRVPEI
;
A
#
# COMPACT_ATOMS: atom_id res chain seq x y z
N MET A 1 9.58 15.83 -12.20
CA MET A 1 9.02 14.46 -12.11
C MET A 1 8.87 14.14 -10.64
N ILE A 2 7.64 13.93 -10.15
CA ILE A 2 7.41 13.47 -8.78
C ILE A 2 7.64 11.97 -8.80
N GLN A 3 8.77 11.51 -8.27
CA GLN A 3 9.03 10.08 -8.10
C GLN A 3 8.11 9.60 -6.97
N LEU A 4 7.08 8.83 -7.33
CA LEU A 4 6.22 8.18 -6.34
C LEU A 4 7.10 7.17 -5.61
N THR A 5 7.32 7.38 -4.32
CA THR A 5 7.96 6.40 -3.46
C THR A 5 6.92 5.41 -2.99
N CYS A 6 7.31 4.15 -2.85
CA CYS A 6 6.43 3.15 -2.27
C CYS A 6 6.07 3.58 -0.83
N ALA A 7 4.77 3.76 -0.60
CA ALA A 7 4.23 4.25 0.67
C ALA A 7 3.74 3.11 1.56
N ALA A 8 4.04 1.86 1.19
CA ALA A 8 3.73 0.71 1.99
C ALA A 8 4.34 0.90 3.38
N HIS A 9 3.49 1.11 4.38
CA HIS A 9 3.94 1.14 5.76
C HIS A 9 4.42 -0.25 6.14
N VAL A 10 5.72 -0.50 6.02
CA VAL A 10 6.34 -1.64 6.70
C VAL A 10 6.43 -1.27 8.17
N PRO A 11 5.71 -1.95 9.06
CA PRO A 11 5.60 -1.53 10.44
C PRO A 11 6.93 -1.56 11.23
N VAL A 12 8.04 -2.01 10.63
CA VAL A 12 9.24 -2.38 11.39
C VAL A 12 10.45 -1.48 11.16
N LEU A 13 10.77 -0.90 9.98
CA LEU A 13 12.10 -0.26 9.82
C LEU A 13 12.27 1.01 8.97
N MET A 14 11.41 1.37 8.01
CA MET A 14 11.55 2.64 7.26
C MET A 14 10.20 3.22 6.83
N PRO A 15 9.94 4.52 7.07
CA PRO A 15 8.65 5.15 6.72
C PRO A 15 8.45 5.34 5.21
N VAL A 16 9.49 5.13 4.40
CA VAL A 16 9.46 5.29 2.95
C VAL A 16 10.25 4.16 2.33
N CYS A 17 9.64 3.40 1.44
CA CYS A 17 10.36 2.46 0.58
C CYS A 17 10.86 3.22 -0.65
N PRO A 18 12.20 3.27 -0.90
CA PRO A 18 12.77 4.04 -2.01
C PRO A 18 12.59 3.37 -3.37
N SER A 19 12.02 2.16 -3.41
CA SER A 19 11.81 1.41 -4.65
C SER A 19 10.71 2.01 -5.51
N ASP A 20 10.86 1.84 -6.82
CA ASP A 20 9.90 2.34 -7.81
C ASP A 20 8.53 1.68 -7.64
N VAL A 21 7.49 2.50 -7.79
CA VAL A 21 6.09 2.09 -7.70
C VAL A 21 5.68 1.41 -9.00
N VAL A 22 5.06 0.25 -8.88
CA VAL A 22 4.57 -0.54 -10.03
C VAL A 22 3.04 -0.66 -10.03
N ALA A 23 2.39 -0.44 -8.89
CA ALA A 23 0.94 -0.49 -8.76
C ALA A 23 0.42 0.43 -7.66
N VAL A 24 -0.85 0.80 -7.76
CA VAL A 24 -1.64 1.29 -6.61
C VAL A 24 -2.51 0.14 -6.13
N ARG A 25 -2.43 -0.16 -4.85
CA ARG A 25 -3.24 -1.22 -4.24
C ARG A 25 -4.25 -0.63 -3.29
N ARG A 26 -5.42 -1.27 -3.24
CA ARG A 26 -6.39 -1.11 -2.17
C ARG A 26 -6.31 -2.31 -1.25
N THR A 27 -6.04 -2.05 0.02
CA THR A 27 -5.99 -3.06 1.07
C THR A 27 -7.09 -2.83 2.09
N ALA A 28 -7.51 -3.90 2.75
CA ALA A 28 -8.45 -3.84 3.87
C ALA A 28 -8.04 -4.82 4.96
N CYS A 29 -8.32 -4.48 6.21
CA CYS A 29 -8.27 -5.43 7.32
C CYS A 29 -9.67 -5.98 7.64
N VAL A 30 -9.77 -6.94 8.57
CA VAL A 30 -11.05 -7.54 8.98
C VAL A 30 -12.02 -6.54 9.65
N HIS A 31 -11.51 -5.36 10.04
CA HIS A 31 -12.31 -4.26 10.61
C HIS A 31 -12.67 -3.19 9.56
N GLU A 32 -12.51 -3.50 8.26
CA GLU A 32 -12.89 -2.61 7.16
C GLU A 32 -12.12 -1.27 7.13
N HIS A 33 -10.90 -1.22 7.67
CA HIS A 33 -10.00 -0.11 7.43
C HIS A 33 -9.37 -0.23 6.04
N PHE A 34 -9.83 0.61 5.11
CA PHE A 34 -9.33 0.64 3.74
C PHE A 34 -8.11 1.55 3.60
N GLN A 35 -7.11 1.12 2.84
CA GLN A 35 -5.91 1.90 2.55
C GLN A 35 -5.55 1.76 1.07
N ASP A 36 -5.50 2.90 0.38
CA ASP A 36 -5.02 3.02 -0.99
C ASP A 36 -3.56 3.51 -0.96
N GLU A 37 -2.63 2.65 -1.36
CA GLU A 37 -1.20 2.94 -1.27
C GLU A 37 -0.45 2.56 -2.55
N PRO A 38 0.50 3.38 -3.01
CA PRO A 38 1.46 2.98 -4.02
C PRO A 38 2.42 1.91 -3.48
N ALA A 39 2.58 0.82 -4.21
CA ALA A 39 3.41 -0.32 -3.84
C ALA A 39 4.46 -0.64 -4.92
N CYS A 40 5.66 -1.00 -4.48
CA CYS A 40 6.66 -1.66 -5.31
C CYS A 40 6.40 -3.17 -5.37
N ALA A 41 7.05 -3.88 -6.29
CA ALA A 41 6.88 -5.32 -6.47
C ALA A 41 7.12 -6.12 -5.18
N GLU A 42 8.13 -5.76 -4.38
CA GLU A 42 8.45 -6.45 -3.13
C GLU A 42 7.32 -6.33 -2.08
N HIS A 43 6.73 -5.14 -1.93
CA HIS A 43 5.63 -4.93 -1.00
C HIS A 43 4.30 -5.54 -1.45
N LEU A 44 4.15 -5.82 -2.75
CA LEU A 44 3.04 -6.63 -3.25
C LEU A 44 3.21 -8.08 -2.80
N VAL A 45 4.40 -8.66 -2.92
CA VAL A 45 4.69 -10.02 -2.42
C VAL A 45 4.44 -10.12 -0.92
N LEU A 46 4.94 -9.17 -0.11
CA LEU A 46 4.71 -9.19 1.34
C LEU A 46 3.22 -9.10 1.71
N LEU A 47 2.42 -8.39 0.91
CA LEU A 47 0.98 -8.32 1.11
C LEU A 47 0.29 -9.64 0.78
N GLU A 48 0.66 -10.27 -0.34
CA GLU A 48 0.15 -11.60 -0.71
C GLU A 48 0.50 -12.66 0.34
N GLU A 49 1.67 -12.54 0.96
CA GLU A 49 2.11 -13.38 2.07
C GLU A 49 1.46 -13.03 3.43
N GLY A 50 0.59 -12.00 3.49
CA GLY A 50 -0.09 -11.58 4.72
C GLY A 50 0.81 -10.89 5.74
N LYS A 51 2.01 -10.45 5.34
CA LYS A 51 3.03 -9.86 6.23
C LYS A 51 2.87 -8.34 6.42
N MET A 52 1.87 -7.73 5.77
CA MET A 52 1.55 -6.31 5.89
C MET A 52 0.48 -6.09 6.97
N LEU A 53 0.69 -5.09 7.84
CA LEU A 53 -0.19 -4.81 8.97
C LEU A 53 -0.97 -3.51 8.77
N CYS A 54 -2.20 -3.49 9.26
CA CYS A 54 -3.06 -2.31 9.24
C CYS A 54 -2.52 -1.24 10.19
N SER A 55 -2.14 -0.08 9.65
CA SER A 55 -1.63 1.05 10.43
C SER A 55 -2.64 1.57 11.46
N GLU A 56 -3.93 1.64 11.11
CA GLU A 56 -4.99 2.07 12.04
C GLU A 56 -5.16 1.11 13.23
N CYS A 57 -5.22 -0.20 12.97
CA CYS A 57 -5.31 -1.19 14.05
C CYS A 57 -4.07 -1.14 14.96
N ARG A 58 -2.87 -0.91 14.39
CA ARG A 58 -1.64 -0.74 15.15
C ARG A 58 -1.67 0.51 16.02
N ARG A 59 -2.19 1.63 15.51
CA ARG A 59 -2.38 2.87 16.27
C ARG A 59 -3.30 2.66 17.47
N LEU A 60 -4.27 1.76 17.34
CA LEU A 60 -5.18 1.33 18.40
C LEU A 60 -4.59 0.25 19.32
N GLY A 61 -3.37 -0.24 19.06
CA GLY A 61 -2.65 -1.19 19.92
C GLY A 61 -2.83 -2.67 19.57
N HIS A 62 -3.35 -3.00 18.38
CA HIS A 62 -3.57 -4.39 17.96
C HIS A 62 -2.82 -4.73 16.67
N ILE A 63 -2.45 -6.01 16.53
CA ILE A 63 -1.88 -6.56 15.30
C ILE A 63 -3.04 -7.06 14.44
N CYS A 64 -3.17 -6.51 13.23
CA CYS A 64 -4.20 -6.89 12.29
C CYS A 64 -3.61 -6.92 10.88
N GLU A 65 -3.69 -8.07 10.22
CA GLU A 65 -3.16 -8.27 8.88
C GLU A 65 -4.04 -7.55 7.83
N LEU A 66 -3.38 -6.94 6.85
CA LEU A 66 -4.03 -6.42 5.66
C LEU A 66 -4.17 -7.52 4.61
N ARG A 67 -5.26 -7.45 3.85
CA ARG A 67 -5.47 -8.25 2.64
C ARG A 67 -5.65 -7.32 1.45
N ALA A 68 -5.14 -7.73 0.30
CA ALA A 68 -5.45 -7.06 -0.96
C ALA A 68 -6.95 -7.24 -1.26
N VAL A 69 -7.65 -6.13 -1.53
CA VAL A 69 -9.04 -6.16 -2.01
C VAL A 69 -9.15 -5.71 -3.47
N ALA A 70 -8.21 -4.89 -3.92
CA ALA A 70 -8.02 -4.58 -5.33
C ALA A 70 -6.56 -4.21 -5.60
N VAL A 71 -6.05 -4.57 -6.76
CA VAL A 71 -4.75 -4.09 -7.27
C VAL A 71 -5.02 -3.44 -8.61
N VAL A 72 -4.63 -2.17 -8.73
CA VAL A 72 -4.62 -1.45 -9.99
C VAL A 72 -3.16 -1.35 -10.40
N GLU A 73 -2.75 -2.20 -11.34
CA GLU A 73 -1.45 -2.06 -11.98
C GLU A 73 -1.38 -0.65 -12.56
N HIS A 74 -0.28 0.07 -12.31
CA HIS A 74 -0.10 1.35 -12.97
C HIS A 74 0.38 1.03 -14.39
N PRO A 75 -0.45 1.15 -15.45
CA PRO A 75 0.14 1.27 -16.76
C PRO A 75 0.95 2.56 -16.71
N ALA A 76 2.23 2.50 -17.03
CA ALA A 76 3.02 3.70 -17.17
C ALA A 76 2.29 4.66 -18.13
N GLY A 77 1.69 5.75 -17.62
CA GLY A 77 1.32 6.89 -18.46
C GLY A 77 -0.03 7.61 -18.31
N GLU A 78 -0.96 7.31 -17.39
CA GLU A 78 -2.18 8.14 -17.28
C GLU A 78 -2.46 8.63 -15.85
N GLN A 79 -1.83 9.75 -15.49
CA GLN A 79 -2.39 10.67 -14.50
C GLN A 79 -3.64 11.28 -15.13
N ARG A 80 -4.82 10.71 -14.87
CA ARG A 80 -6.04 11.51 -14.91
C ARG A 80 -6.17 12.22 -13.59
N VAL A 81 -5.67 13.46 -13.57
CA VAL A 81 -6.10 14.45 -12.59
C VAL A 81 -7.63 14.52 -12.70
N PRO A 82 -8.41 14.32 -11.63
CA PRO A 82 -9.83 14.64 -11.69
C PRO A 82 -9.95 16.16 -11.93
N GLU A 83 -10.43 16.53 -13.11
CA GLU A 83 -10.83 17.92 -13.39
C GLU A 83 -11.94 18.29 -12.39
N ILE A 84 -11.67 19.32 -11.59
CA ILE A 84 -12.68 20.10 -10.86
C ILE A 84 -12.89 21.42 -11.57
#